data_AF-A0A8C4PM94-F1
#
_entry.id   AF-A0A8C4PM94-F1
#
_cell.length_a   1.000
_cell.length_b   1.000
_cell.length_c   1.000
_cell.angle_alpha   90.00
_cell.angle_beta   90.00
_cell.angle_gamma   90.00
#
_symmetry.space_group_name_H-M   'P 1'
#
loop_
_entity.id
_entity.type
_entity.pdbx_description
1 polymer ?
#
loop_
_entity_poly.entity_id
_entity_poly.type
_entity_poly.pdbx_seq_one_letter_code
_entity_poly.pdbx_strand_id
1 'polypeptide(L)'
;MWPLVLLLLLGSACCGSAQLIFNVIKSVEYTVCNKTVIIPCFVTNVKATNISDMFVKWKFKGKDIFIYDGQNQNQMSPSSEGFKSTEITPSELLKGVASLKMDKSDARVGNYTCEVTELSREGETIIELKYRVVSWFSPKENILIVIFPILAILLSWGQFGIVTLKYKSSDTKKKIIFIFVVGLVLTIDVIVGAILFVPGEFSTKNACGLGLLVIPTAALILLQYCVFMISFRMTAFTIAILILQGLGFVLAVDGLSLCITECTPVHGPLLISGLGIIALAELLGLIYMKLAASNQTTIQPPRKAVEEPLNAFKESKGMMNDE
;
A
#
# COMPACT_ATOMS: atom_id res chain seq x y z
N MET A 1 56.85 64.00 7.76
CA MET A 1 55.55 63.76 8.42
C MET A 1 54.60 62.83 7.64
N TRP A 2 55.00 62.26 6.49
CA TRP A 2 54.18 61.30 5.73
C TRP A 2 54.29 59.80 6.08
N PRO A 3 55.39 59.27 6.65
CA PRO A 3 55.46 57.82 6.89
C PRO A 3 54.59 57.36 8.06
N LEU A 4 54.28 58.24 9.02
CA LEU A 4 53.36 57.95 10.13
C LEU A 4 51.90 57.87 9.68
N VAL A 5 51.49 58.68 8.70
CA VAL A 5 50.13 58.65 8.14
C VAL A 5 49.91 57.37 7.33
N LEU A 6 50.92 56.91 6.59
CA LEU A 6 50.85 55.65 5.84
C LEU A 6 50.77 54.43 6.78
N LEU A 7 51.52 54.44 7.90
CA LEU A 7 51.46 53.37 8.91
C LEU A 7 50.11 53.34 9.65
N LEU A 8 49.50 54.51 9.91
CA LEU A 8 48.16 54.62 10.49
C LEU A 8 47.06 54.14 9.52
N LEU A 9 47.20 54.41 8.22
CA LEU A 9 46.27 53.94 7.19
C LEU A 9 46.40 52.43 6.91
N LEU A 10 47.62 51.88 6.99
CA LEU A 10 47.87 50.43 6.89
C LEU A 10 47.42 49.67 8.16
N GLY A 11 47.47 50.31 9.34
CA GLY A 11 46.95 49.75 10.59
C GLY A 11 45.42 49.68 10.64
N SER A 12 44.70 50.59 9.96
CA SER A 12 43.24 50.57 9.89
C SER A 12 42.66 49.56 8.90
N ALA A 13 43.48 48.97 8.03
CA ALA A 13 43.03 48.04 6.99
C ALA A 13 42.89 46.57 7.48
N CYS A 14 43.27 46.27 8.72
CA CYS A 14 43.16 44.93 9.32
C CYS A 14 41.88 44.72 10.14
N CYS A 15 40.78 45.42 9.84
CA CYS A 15 39.46 45.00 10.27
C CYS A 15 39.02 43.78 9.44
N GLY A 16 39.60 42.62 9.75
CA GLY A 16 39.09 41.35 9.24
C GLY A 16 37.67 41.15 9.74
N SER A 17 36.69 41.26 8.84
CA SER A 17 35.32 40.87 9.14
C SER A 17 35.32 39.39 9.52
N ALA A 18 35.08 39.10 10.80
CA ALA A 18 35.09 37.74 11.30
C ALA A 18 33.88 36.99 10.74
N GLN A 19 34.07 36.16 9.71
CA GLN A 19 32.97 35.40 9.10
C GLN A 19 32.38 34.36 10.06
N LEU A 20 31.10 34.04 9.85
CA LEU A 20 30.46 32.91 10.51
C LEU A 20 30.91 31.60 9.86
N ILE A 21 31.18 30.59 10.69
CA ILE A 21 31.64 29.27 10.24
C ILE A 21 30.45 28.32 10.34
N PHE A 22 30.19 27.58 9.26
CA PHE A 22 29.09 26.64 9.17
C PHE A 22 29.59 25.20 9.24
N ASN A 23 28.79 24.31 9.83
CA ASN A 23 28.95 22.88 9.62
C ASN A 23 28.38 22.52 8.23
N VAL A 24 29.26 22.14 7.31
CA VAL A 24 28.90 21.95 5.90
C VAL A 24 28.18 20.61 5.72
N ILE A 25 26.89 20.68 5.38
CA ILE A 25 26.06 19.53 5.02
C ILE A 25 25.76 19.60 3.53
N LYS A 26 26.21 18.60 2.76
CA LYS A 26 26.11 18.64 1.30
C LYS A 26 24.67 18.51 0.79
N SER A 27 23.91 17.57 1.36
CA SER A 27 22.55 17.30 0.91
C SER A 27 21.71 16.64 1.99
N VAL A 28 20.40 16.80 1.88
CA VAL A 28 19.40 16.12 2.69
C VAL A 28 18.36 15.46 1.79
N GLU A 29 17.90 14.28 2.20
CA GLU A 29 16.91 13.51 1.46
C GLU A 29 15.57 13.52 2.19
N TYR A 30 14.48 13.60 1.42
CA TYR A 30 13.12 13.36 1.90
C TYR A 30 12.38 12.41 0.96
N THR A 31 11.34 11.77 1.49
CA THR A 31 10.56 10.73 0.81
C THR A 31 9.09 11.11 0.76
N VAL A 32 8.28 10.29 0.08
CA VAL A 32 6.82 10.45 0.07
C VAL A 32 6.21 10.46 1.49
N CYS A 33 6.86 9.81 2.45
CA CYS A 33 6.37 9.62 3.81
C CYS A 33 6.66 10.79 4.76
N ASN A 34 7.58 11.69 4.41
CA ASN A 34 7.89 12.85 5.22
C ASN A 34 6.71 13.83 5.20
N LYS A 35 6.11 14.15 6.36
CA LYS A 35 5.09 15.20 6.45
C LYS A 35 5.70 16.59 6.33
N THR A 36 6.83 16.77 7.01
CA THR A 36 7.63 17.99 7.04
C THR A 36 9.05 17.67 6.61
N VAL A 37 9.72 18.68 6.04
CA VAL A 37 11.11 18.63 5.60
C VAL A 37 11.89 19.63 6.43
N ILE A 38 13.06 19.21 6.92
CA ILE A 38 13.98 20.07 7.67
C ILE A 38 15.28 20.14 6.88
N ILE A 39 15.66 21.35 6.48
CA ILE A 39 16.94 21.64 5.84
C ILE A 39 17.89 22.17 6.92
N PRO A 40 18.93 21.41 7.30
CA PRO A 40 19.78 21.75 8.42
C PRO A 40 20.71 22.92 8.07
N CYS A 41 20.86 23.84 9.01
CA CYS A 41 21.86 24.90 8.94
C CYS A 41 22.42 25.14 10.34
N PHE A 42 23.73 24.90 10.49
CA PHE A 42 24.40 24.97 11.79
C PHE A 42 25.62 25.89 11.72
N VAL A 43 25.64 26.90 12.58
CA VAL A 43 26.74 27.86 12.76
C VAL A 43 27.52 27.45 14.01
N THR A 44 28.83 27.27 13.89
CA THR A 44 29.67 26.69 14.95
C THR A 44 30.27 27.74 15.91
N ASN A 45 30.31 29.00 15.49
CA ASN A 45 31.02 30.07 16.19
C ASN A 45 30.13 31.29 16.50
N VAL A 46 28.87 31.02 16.87
CA VAL A 46 27.92 32.01 17.39
C VAL A 46 28.40 32.55 18.74
N LYS A 47 28.32 33.87 18.92
CA LYS A 47 28.65 34.58 20.16
C LYS A 47 27.50 35.47 20.67
N ALA A 48 26.42 35.58 19.91
CA ALA A 48 25.25 36.38 20.25
C ALA A 48 24.64 35.92 21.58
N THR A 49 24.31 36.90 22.41
CA THR A 49 23.60 36.67 23.67
C THR A 49 22.10 36.96 23.55
N ASN A 50 21.72 37.73 22.53
CA ASN A 50 20.33 38.10 22.26
C ASN A 50 19.94 37.72 20.82
N ILE A 51 18.71 37.21 20.65
CA ILE A 51 18.15 36.90 19.34
C ILE A 51 17.95 38.14 18.47
N SER A 52 17.89 39.33 19.08
CA SER A 52 17.81 40.61 18.36
C SER A 52 18.99 40.86 17.42
N ASP A 53 20.12 40.22 17.71
CA ASP A 53 21.37 40.41 16.99
C ASP A 53 21.50 39.46 15.79
N MET A 54 20.50 38.57 15.63
CA MET A 54 20.46 37.54 14.60
C MET A 54 19.54 37.95 13.46
N PHE A 55 20.01 37.70 12.25
CA PHE A 55 19.25 37.85 11.04
C PHE A 55 19.49 36.62 10.15
N VAL A 56 18.43 36.01 9.64
CA VAL A 56 18.52 34.78 8.85
C VAL A 56 17.75 34.93 7.56
N LYS A 57 18.37 34.54 6.44
CA LYS A 57 17.72 34.39 5.15
C LYS A 57 17.88 32.98 4.64
N TRP A 58 16.79 32.44 4.11
CA TRP A 58 16.84 31.26 3.28
C TRP A 58 16.49 31.63 1.85
N LYS A 59 17.30 31.14 0.92
CA LYS A 59 17.13 31.38 -0.51
C LYS A 59 16.96 30.08 -1.26
N PHE A 60 16.08 30.09 -2.25
CA PHE A 60 15.95 29.03 -3.24
C PHE A 60 16.12 29.61 -4.63
N LYS A 61 17.04 29.06 -5.43
CA LYS A 61 17.41 29.60 -6.76
C LYS A 61 17.73 31.11 -6.74
N GLY A 62 18.37 31.58 -5.67
CA GLY A 62 18.77 32.98 -5.48
C GLY A 62 17.66 33.94 -5.05
N LYS A 63 16.42 33.46 -4.83
CA LYS A 63 15.31 34.27 -4.30
C LYS A 63 15.09 33.98 -2.82
N ASP A 64 14.86 35.00 -2.01
CA ASP A 64 14.53 34.87 -0.60
C ASP A 64 13.17 34.18 -0.44
N ILE A 65 13.14 33.03 0.24
CA ILE A 65 11.92 32.26 0.53
C ILE A 65 11.51 32.35 1.99
N PHE A 66 12.43 32.74 2.87
CA PHE A 66 12.17 32.96 4.29
C PHE A 66 13.19 33.96 4.84
N ILE A 67 12.71 34.88 5.68
CA ILE A 67 13.51 35.91 6.33
C ILE A 67 13.09 35.98 7.80
N TYR A 68 14.07 35.93 8.70
CA TYR A 68 13.89 36.24 10.11
C TYR A 68 14.71 37.46 10.48
N ASP A 69 14.03 38.45 11.04
CA ASP A 69 14.64 39.66 11.58
C ASP A 69 14.49 39.67 13.11
N GLY A 70 15.62 39.45 13.80
CA GLY A 70 15.68 39.43 15.25
C GLY A 70 15.27 40.75 15.90
N GLN A 71 15.54 41.90 15.27
CA GLN A 71 15.22 43.22 15.85
C GLN A 71 13.72 43.42 16.00
N ASN A 72 12.97 42.97 14.99
CA ASN A 72 11.53 43.06 14.95
C ASN A 72 10.84 41.78 15.45
N GLN A 73 11.62 40.75 15.81
CA GLN A 73 11.18 39.38 16.12
C GLN A 73 10.18 38.82 15.11
N ASN A 74 10.27 39.28 13.86
CA ASN A 74 9.31 38.97 12.82
C ASN A 74 9.85 37.85 11.95
N GLN A 75 9.02 36.82 11.77
CA GLN A 75 9.20 35.82 10.73
C GLN A 75 8.40 36.26 9.51
N MET A 76 9.09 36.48 8.40
CA MET A 76 8.46 36.80 7.13
C MET A 76 8.80 35.70 6.14
N SER A 77 7.78 35.04 5.63
CA SER A 77 7.88 34.27 4.39
C SER A 77 7.49 35.22 3.27
N PRO A 78 8.44 35.75 2.48
CA PRO A 78 8.08 36.51 1.30
C PRO A 78 7.15 35.63 0.47
N SER A 79 5.99 36.16 0.07
CA SER A 79 4.94 35.43 -0.66
C SER A 79 5.37 34.95 -2.07
N SER A 80 6.67 34.93 -2.34
CA SER A 80 7.26 34.38 -3.54
C SER A 80 6.93 32.89 -3.65
N GLU A 81 6.13 32.57 -4.66
CA GLU A 81 6.08 31.26 -5.30
C GLU A 81 5.80 30.06 -4.38
N GLY A 82 4.96 30.18 -3.35
CA GLY A 82 4.38 29.01 -2.67
C GLY A 82 5.20 28.40 -1.52
N PHE A 83 6.03 29.20 -0.85
CA PHE A 83 6.70 28.83 0.41
C PHE A 83 5.97 29.48 1.60
N LYS A 84 4.82 28.91 2.00
CA LYS A 84 3.97 29.49 3.06
C LYS A 84 4.18 28.85 4.43
N SER A 85 4.61 27.60 4.43
CA SER A 85 4.80 26.77 5.63
C SER A 85 6.22 26.85 6.22
N THR A 86 7.08 27.71 5.69
CA THR A 86 8.47 27.83 6.13
C THR A 86 8.56 28.47 7.50
N GLU A 87 9.27 27.82 8.43
CA GLU A 87 9.52 28.31 9.78
C GLU A 87 10.94 27.93 10.23
N ILE A 88 11.47 28.67 11.20
CA ILE A 88 12.65 28.30 11.97
C ILE A 88 12.30 28.33 13.45
N THR A 89 13.16 27.80 14.32
CA THR A 89 13.01 27.88 15.78
C THR A 89 13.90 28.99 16.33
N PRO A 90 13.39 30.22 16.62
CA PRO A 90 14.25 31.36 16.96
C PRO A 90 15.09 31.15 18.23
N SER A 91 14.57 30.40 19.20
CA SER A 91 15.27 30.09 20.45
C SER A 91 16.51 29.23 20.26
N GLU A 92 16.65 28.52 19.13
CA GLU A 92 17.82 27.70 18.82
C GLU A 92 18.90 28.47 18.04
N LEU A 93 18.61 29.69 17.58
CA LEU A 93 19.60 30.54 16.88
C LEU A 93 20.80 30.89 17.75
N LEU A 94 20.59 31.10 19.05
CA LEU A 94 21.66 31.34 20.02
C LEU A 94 22.58 30.13 20.19
N LYS A 95 22.08 28.93 19.86
CA LYS A 95 22.87 27.68 19.82
C LYS A 95 23.49 27.43 18.45
N GLY A 96 23.32 28.36 17.51
CA GLY A 96 23.79 28.24 16.13
C GLY A 96 22.91 27.37 15.24
N VAL A 97 21.66 27.08 15.60
CA VAL A 97 20.75 26.29 14.75
C VAL A 97 19.82 27.23 13.99
N ALA A 98 20.00 27.31 12.68
CA ALA A 98 19.20 28.12 11.75
C ALA A 98 18.44 27.24 10.72
N SER A 99 18.15 25.98 11.10
CA SER A 99 17.51 25.00 10.24
C SER A 99 16.11 25.43 9.79
N LEU A 100 15.83 25.30 8.50
CA LEU A 100 14.53 25.62 7.89
C LEU A 100 13.62 24.41 7.95
N LYS A 101 12.43 24.59 8.52
CA LYS A 101 11.36 23.59 8.50
C LYS A 101 10.27 24.07 7.56
N MET A 102 9.71 23.15 6.76
CA MET A 102 8.57 23.44 5.88
C MET A 102 7.73 22.20 5.66
N ASP A 103 6.48 22.38 5.21
CA ASP A 103 5.63 21.28 4.79
C ASP A 103 6.15 20.66 3.49
N LYS A 104 5.92 19.36 3.33
CA LYS A 104 6.29 18.64 2.10
C LYS A 104 5.72 19.29 0.83
N SER A 105 4.54 19.91 0.90
CA SER A 105 3.91 20.58 -0.25
C SER A 105 4.73 21.73 -0.81
N ASP A 106 5.49 22.39 0.06
CA ASP A 106 6.28 23.58 -0.27
C ASP A 106 7.73 23.22 -0.56
N ALA A 107 8.17 22.02 -0.17
CA ALA A 107 9.50 21.48 -0.42
C ALA A 107 9.74 21.24 -1.93
N ARG A 108 10.81 21.85 -2.46
CA ARG A 108 11.21 21.74 -3.87
C ARG A 108 12.61 21.16 -3.98
N VAL A 109 12.80 20.18 -4.85
CA VAL A 109 14.14 19.61 -5.10
C VAL A 109 15.07 20.68 -5.67
N GLY A 110 16.28 20.79 -5.11
CA GLY A 110 17.31 21.72 -5.56
C GLY A 110 18.14 22.30 -4.42
N ASN A 111 18.90 23.34 -4.76
CA ASN A 111 19.84 23.98 -3.84
C ASN A 111 19.18 25.10 -3.04
N TYR A 112 19.32 25.01 -1.73
CA TYR A 112 18.92 26.02 -0.76
C TYR A 112 20.15 26.67 -0.16
N THR A 113 20.13 27.99 -0.04
CA THR A 113 21.19 28.75 0.62
C THR A 113 20.68 29.24 1.96
N CYS A 114 21.41 28.93 3.03
CA CYS A 114 21.22 29.50 4.35
C CYS A 114 22.23 30.63 4.54
N GLU A 115 21.77 31.85 4.75
CA GLU A 115 22.57 33.03 5.07
C GLU A 115 22.23 33.46 6.49
N VAL A 116 23.26 33.57 7.34
CA VAL A 116 23.10 34.02 8.73
C VAL A 116 23.98 35.23 8.93
N THR A 117 23.43 36.22 9.62
CA THR A 117 24.14 37.42 10.04
C THR A 117 24.00 37.58 11.55
N GLU A 118 25.14 37.79 12.21
CA GLU A 118 25.29 38.10 13.63
C GLU A 118 25.95 39.47 13.72
N LEU A 119 25.19 40.52 14.03
CA LEU A 119 25.67 41.92 14.01
C LEU A 119 26.34 42.27 12.66
N SER A 120 27.68 42.33 12.62
CA SER A 120 28.48 42.61 11.42
C SER A 120 29.13 41.36 10.80
N ARG A 121 28.95 40.19 11.42
CA ARG A 121 29.51 38.92 10.98
C ARG A 121 28.49 38.21 10.11
N GLU A 122 28.89 37.79 8.93
CA GLU A 122 28.02 37.09 7.99
C GLU A 122 28.66 35.78 7.52
N GLY A 123 27.81 34.90 7.02
CA GLY A 123 28.26 33.79 6.20
C GLY A 123 27.08 33.01 5.65
N GLU A 124 27.37 32.15 4.69
CA GLU A 124 26.36 31.34 4.03
C GLU A 124 26.83 29.90 3.81
N THR A 125 25.87 28.99 3.67
CA THR A 125 26.10 27.61 3.28
C THR A 125 25.00 27.13 2.35
N ILE A 126 25.32 26.19 1.47
CA ILE A 126 24.39 25.64 0.47
C ILE A 126 24.14 24.17 0.77
N ILE A 127 22.86 23.80 0.80
CA ILE A 127 22.40 22.44 1.03
C ILE A 127 21.49 22.02 -0.13
N GLU A 128 21.77 20.87 -0.73
CA GLU A 128 20.92 20.30 -1.78
C GLU A 128 19.81 19.44 -1.16
N LEU A 129 18.54 19.79 -1.42
CA LEU A 129 17.40 18.97 -1.05
C LEU A 129 17.09 17.97 -2.18
N LYS A 130 17.15 16.68 -1.86
CA LYS A 130 16.91 15.56 -2.79
C LYS A 130 15.64 14.81 -2.44
N TYR A 131 14.85 14.46 -3.45
CA TYR A 131 13.75 13.52 -3.29
C TYR A 131 14.23 12.10 -3.55
N ARG A 132 14.07 11.21 -2.56
CA ARG A 132 14.40 9.80 -2.68
C ARG A 132 13.14 8.99 -2.92
N VAL A 133 13.13 8.25 -4.03
CA VAL A 133 12.05 7.33 -4.36
C VAL A 133 12.16 6.07 -3.50
N VAL A 134 11.10 5.75 -2.75
CA VAL A 134 11.04 4.57 -1.89
C VAL A 134 9.82 3.72 -2.28
N SER A 135 10.07 2.45 -2.60
CA SER A 135 9.01 1.49 -2.90
C SER A 135 8.16 1.22 -1.67
N TRP A 136 6.83 1.20 -1.84
CA TRP A 136 5.90 0.95 -0.75
C TRP A 136 6.03 -0.47 -0.19
N PHE A 137 6.05 -1.48 -1.06
CA PHE A 137 6.41 -2.86 -0.71
C PHE A 137 7.68 -3.29 -1.45
N SER A 138 8.37 -4.29 -0.90
CA SER A 138 9.50 -4.89 -1.61
C SER A 138 9.03 -5.59 -2.90
N PRO A 139 9.91 -5.75 -3.91
CA PRO A 139 9.53 -6.43 -5.15
C PRO A 139 8.97 -7.84 -4.95
N LYS A 140 9.48 -8.59 -3.96
CA LYS A 140 9.01 -9.94 -3.64
C LYS A 140 7.59 -9.91 -3.06
N GLU A 141 7.31 -8.96 -2.17
CA GLU A 141 5.99 -8.78 -1.57
C GLU A 141 4.95 -8.36 -2.62
N ASN A 142 5.29 -7.41 -3.51
CA ASN A 142 4.41 -7.00 -4.61
C ASN A 142 3.98 -8.19 -5.48
N ILE A 143 4.92 -9.07 -5.81
CA ILE A 143 4.63 -10.27 -6.61
C ILE A 143 3.64 -11.18 -5.87
N LEU A 144 3.84 -11.42 -4.58
CA LEU A 144 2.95 -12.29 -3.79
C LEU A 144 1.54 -11.70 -3.62
N ILE A 145 1.44 -10.39 -3.36
CA ILE A 145 0.18 -9.65 -3.23
C ILE A 145 -0.67 -9.79 -4.50
N VAL A 146 -0.06 -9.81 -5.67
CA VAL A 146 -0.77 -9.95 -6.95
C VAL A 146 -1.07 -11.41 -7.28
N ILE A 147 -0.12 -12.33 -7.07
CA ILE A 147 -0.28 -13.73 -7.45
C ILE A 147 -1.33 -14.46 -6.61
N PHE A 148 -1.38 -14.23 -5.28
CA PHE A 148 -2.31 -14.98 -4.42
C PHE A 148 -3.80 -14.77 -4.78
N PRO A 149 -4.30 -13.52 -4.97
CA PRO A 149 -5.67 -13.30 -5.43
C PRO A 149 -5.97 -13.94 -6.79
N ILE A 150 -5.04 -13.80 -7.75
CA ILE A 150 -5.21 -14.41 -9.09
C ILE A 150 -5.30 -15.94 -8.97
N LEU A 151 -4.42 -16.55 -8.18
CA LEU A 151 -4.43 -17.99 -7.94
C LEU A 151 -5.75 -18.43 -7.29
N ALA A 152 -6.22 -17.72 -6.26
CA ALA A 152 -7.48 -18.02 -5.59
C ALA A 152 -8.68 -17.99 -6.57
N ILE A 153 -8.73 -17.01 -7.47
CA ILE A 153 -9.75 -16.90 -8.51
C ILE A 153 -9.68 -18.07 -9.48
N LEU A 154 -8.49 -18.42 -9.97
CA LEU A 154 -8.32 -19.57 -10.88
C LEU A 154 -8.79 -20.87 -10.22
N LEU A 155 -8.47 -21.06 -8.94
CA LEU A 155 -8.93 -22.21 -8.16
C LEU A 155 -10.45 -22.23 -8.01
N SER A 156 -11.07 -21.08 -7.71
CA SER A 156 -12.53 -20.93 -7.62
C SER A 156 -13.24 -21.26 -8.94
N TRP A 157 -12.71 -20.79 -10.09
CA TRP A 157 -13.20 -21.18 -11.41
C TRP A 157 -13.06 -22.68 -11.69
N GLY A 158 -11.97 -23.29 -11.21
CA GLY A 158 -11.78 -24.74 -11.27
C GLY A 158 -12.89 -25.50 -10.52
N GLN A 159 -13.28 -25.01 -9.35
CA GLN A 159 -14.37 -25.61 -8.57
C GLN A 159 -15.72 -25.44 -9.27
N PHE A 160 -16.00 -24.25 -9.79
CA PHE A 160 -17.19 -23.98 -10.60
C PHE A 160 -17.30 -24.92 -11.83
N GLY A 161 -16.17 -25.18 -12.50
CA GLY A 161 -16.10 -26.14 -13.61
C GLY A 161 -16.53 -27.56 -13.21
N ILE A 162 -16.13 -28.03 -12.03
CA ILE A 162 -16.56 -29.34 -11.53
C ILE A 162 -18.07 -29.37 -11.26
N VAL A 163 -18.60 -28.31 -10.63
CA VAL A 163 -20.04 -28.21 -10.30
C VAL A 163 -20.90 -28.24 -11.57
N THR A 164 -20.54 -27.44 -12.57
CA THR A 164 -21.30 -27.33 -13.83
C THR A 164 -21.30 -28.61 -14.65
N LEU A 165 -20.17 -29.34 -14.67
CA LEU A 165 -20.07 -30.61 -15.39
C LEU A 165 -20.90 -31.73 -14.74
N LYS A 166 -20.96 -31.78 -13.40
CA LYS A 166 -21.54 -32.92 -12.68
C LYS A 166 -23.01 -32.73 -12.26
N TYR A 167 -23.45 -31.50 -11.97
CA TYR A 167 -24.75 -31.24 -11.33
C TYR A 167 -25.71 -30.46 -12.24
N LYS A 168 -26.28 -31.14 -13.24
CA LYS A 168 -27.21 -30.58 -14.23
C LYS A 168 -28.69 -30.77 -13.83
N SER A 169 -29.09 -30.28 -12.65
CA SER A 169 -30.51 -30.27 -12.22
C SER A 169 -31.19 -28.93 -12.55
N SER A 170 -32.54 -28.90 -12.60
CA SER A 170 -33.31 -27.69 -12.90
C SER A 170 -33.26 -26.64 -11.80
N ASP A 171 -33.27 -27.05 -10.52
CA ASP A 171 -33.22 -26.15 -9.36
C ASP A 171 -31.83 -25.53 -9.16
N THR A 172 -30.76 -26.24 -9.53
CA THR A 172 -29.38 -25.74 -9.44
C THR A 172 -29.03 -24.69 -10.49
N LYS A 173 -29.81 -24.55 -11.58
CA LYS A 173 -29.50 -23.57 -12.65
C LYS A 173 -29.43 -22.13 -12.16
N LYS A 174 -30.37 -21.69 -11.31
CA LYS A 174 -30.38 -20.32 -10.78
C LYS A 174 -29.15 -20.04 -9.92
N LYS A 175 -28.76 -20.98 -9.06
CA LYS A 175 -27.57 -20.87 -8.20
C LYS A 175 -26.28 -20.88 -9.02
N ILE A 176 -26.21 -21.68 -10.08
CA ILE A 176 -25.07 -21.72 -11.01
C ILE A 176 -24.92 -20.37 -11.74
N ILE A 177 -26.00 -19.77 -12.22
CA ILE A 177 -25.97 -18.43 -12.85
C ILE A 177 -25.46 -17.39 -11.85
N PHE A 178 -25.94 -17.43 -10.60
CA PHE A 178 -25.47 -16.52 -9.56
C PHE A 178 -23.97 -16.64 -9.30
N ILE A 179 -23.46 -17.86 -9.11
CA ILE A 179 -22.01 -18.12 -8.92
C ILE A 179 -21.20 -17.58 -10.11
N PHE A 180 -21.68 -17.80 -11.34
CA PHE A 180 -21.00 -17.33 -12.54
C PHE A 180 -20.92 -15.80 -12.60
N VAL A 181 -22.02 -15.09 -12.31
CA VAL A 181 -22.06 -13.62 -12.33
C VAL A 181 -21.16 -13.05 -11.25
N VAL A 182 -21.24 -13.55 -10.01
CA VAL A 182 -20.39 -13.08 -8.91
C VAL A 182 -18.92 -13.38 -9.19
N GLY A 183 -18.60 -14.54 -9.75
CA GLY A 183 -17.24 -14.92 -10.15
C GLY A 183 -16.67 -14.01 -11.24
N LEU A 184 -17.49 -13.59 -12.23
CA LEU A 184 -17.08 -12.64 -13.26
C LEU A 184 -16.84 -11.23 -12.71
N VAL A 185 -17.71 -10.73 -11.82
CA VAL A 185 -17.49 -9.42 -11.19
C VAL A 185 -16.19 -9.43 -10.39
N LEU A 186 -15.96 -10.49 -9.62
CA LEU A 186 -14.72 -10.66 -8.85
C LEU A 186 -13.47 -10.68 -9.74
N THR A 187 -13.51 -11.35 -10.90
CA THR A 187 -12.35 -11.36 -11.80
C THR A 187 -12.06 -9.98 -12.38
N ILE A 188 -13.11 -9.23 -12.75
CA ILE A 188 -12.97 -7.86 -13.23
C ILE A 188 -12.33 -6.98 -12.15
N ASP A 189 -12.86 -7.03 -10.92
CA ASP A 189 -12.34 -6.23 -9.80
C ASP A 189 -10.86 -6.51 -9.52
N VAL A 190 -10.45 -7.78 -9.55
CA VAL A 190 -9.06 -8.17 -9.30
C VAL A 190 -8.13 -7.81 -10.46
N ILE A 191 -8.60 -7.90 -11.71
CA ILE A 191 -7.82 -7.43 -12.87
C ILE A 191 -7.60 -5.92 -12.79
N VAL A 192 -8.67 -5.15 -12.50
CA VAL A 192 -8.58 -3.70 -12.31
C VAL A 192 -7.66 -3.37 -11.12
N GLY A 193 -7.80 -4.10 -10.02
CA GLY A 193 -6.94 -3.99 -8.84
C GLY A 193 -5.46 -4.21 -9.17
N ALA A 194 -5.13 -5.27 -9.93
CA ALA A 194 -3.76 -5.56 -10.34
C ALA A 194 -3.18 -4.50 -11.29
N ILE A 195 -3.99 -3.93 -12.19
CA ILE A 195 -3.56 -2.83 -13.07
C ILE A 195 -3.30 -1.55 -12.27
N LEU A 196 -4.15 -1.24 -11.29
CA LEU A 196 -4.00 -0.05 -10.44
C LEU A 196 -2.87 -0.21 -9.41
N PHE A 197 -2.58 -1.44 -8.99
CA PHE A 197 -1.49 -1.78 -8.10
C PHE A 197 -0.16 -1.85 -8.86
N VAL A 198 0.31 -0.70 -9.35
CA VAL A 198 1.62 -0.60 -10.01
C VAL A 198 2.73 -0.56 -8.95
N PRO A 199 3.73 -1.47 -9.02
CA PRO A 199 4.86 -1.46 -8.09
C PRO A 199 5.54 -0.09 -8.11
N GLY A 200 5.58 0.59 -6.95
CA GLY A 200 6.09 1.95 -6.87
C GLY A 200 5.92 2.55 -5.48
N GLU A 201 5.91 3.88 -5.42
CA GLU A 201 5.73 4.63 -4.18
C GLU A 201 4.30 4.49 -3.63
N PHE A 202 4.13 4.86 -2.36
CA PHE A 202 2.80 5.01 -1.79
C PHE A 202 2.03 6.10 -2.55
N SER A 203 0.86 5.74 -3.07
CA SER A 203 -0.03 6.64 -3.79
C SER A 203 -1.47 6.21 -3.58
N THR A 204 -2.41 7.15 -3.64
CA THR A 204 -3.85 6.86 -3.56
C THR A 204 -4.29 5.84 -4.61
N LYS A 205 -3.67 5.86 -5.80
CA LYS A 205 -3.93 4.88 -6.87
C LYS A 205 -3.52 3.47 -6.44
N ASN A 206 -2.30 3.33 -5.91
CA ASN A 206 -1.76 2.05 -5.45
C ASN A 206 -2.55 1.50 -4.26
N ALA A 207 -2.94 2.36 -3.31
CA ALA A 207 -3.76 1.98 -2.17
C ALA A 207 -5.16 1.50 -2.59
N CYS A 208 -5.78 2.17 -3.57
CA CYS A 208 -7.05 1.73 -4.15
C CYS A 208 -6.92 0.39 -4.87
N GLY A 209 -5.85 0.20 -5.67
CA GLY A 209 -5.56 -1.08 -6.32
C GLY A 209 -5.39 -2.22 -5.30
N LEU A 210 -4.65 -1.98 -4.21
CA LEU A 210 -4.50 -2.94 -3.13
C LEU A 210 -5.84 -3.28 -2.46
N GLY A 211 -6.68 -2.27 -2.22
CA GLY A 211 -8.04 -2.48 -1.70
C GLY A 211 -8.92 -3.35 -2.61
N LEU A 212 -8.84 -3.13 -3.94
CA LEU A 212 -9.55 -3.93 -4.94
C LEU A 212 -9.01 -5.36 -5.07
N LEU A 213 -7.77 -5.63 -4.68
CA LEU A 213 -7.23 -6.99 -4.60
C LEU A 213 -7.73 -7.75 -3.37
N VAL A 214 -8.02 -7.04 -2.26
CA VAL A 214 -8.29 -7.65 -0.95
C VAL A 214 -9.79 -7.70 -0.65
N ILE A 215 -10.49 -6.57 -0.72
CA ILE A 215 -11.89 -6.45 -0.28
C ILE A 215 -12.81 -7.41 -1.06
N PRO A 216 -12.71 -7.52 -2.40
CA PRO A 216 -13.55 -8.43 -3.17
C PRO A 216 -13.33 -9.91 -2.83
N THR A 217 -12.22 -10.30 -2.19
CA THR A 217 -11.97 -11.70 -1.79
C THR A 217 -12.99 -12.21 -0.77
N ALA A 218 -13.75 -11.35 -0.08
CA ALA A 218 -14.91 -11.75 0.70
C ALA A 218 -15.93 -12.55 -0.14
N ALA A 219 -16.08 -12.19 -1.42
CA ALA A 219 -16.97 -12.90 -2.34
C ALA A 219 -16.51 -14.35 -2.58
N LEU A 220 -15.21 -14.65 -2.50
CA LEU A 220 -14.71 -16.03 -2.62
C LEU A 220 -15.29 -16.93 -1.52
N ILE A 221 -15.44 -16.43 -0.28
CA ILE A 221 -16.04 -17.19 0.82
C ILE A 221 -17.49 -17.55 0.50
N LEU A 222 -18.25 -16.60 -0.04
CA LEU A 222 -19.64 -16.82 -0.46
C LEU A 222 -19.72 -17.82 -1.62
N LEU A 223 -18.86 -17.67 -2.62
CA LEU A 223 -18.79 -18.59 -3.76
C LEU A 223 -18.44 -20.01 -3.31
N GLN A 224 -17.45 -20.15 -2.44
CA GLN A 224 -17.01 -21.42 -1.88
C GLN A 224 -18.13 -22.11 -1.10
N TYR A 225 -18.84 -21.36 -0.26
CA TYR A 225 -20.01 -21.85 0.46
C TYR A 225 -21.10 -22.36 -0.48
N CYS A 226 -21.43 -21.60 -1.54
CA CYS A 226 -22.44 -22.00 -2.51
C CYS A 226 -22.03 -23.28 -3.28
N VAL A 227 -20.76 -23.38 -3.68
CA VAL A 227 -20.21 -24.56 -4.37
C VAL A 227 -20.32 -25.81 -3.49
N PHE A 228 -19.95 -25.71 -2.22
CA PHE A 228 -20.06 -26.83 -1.28
C PHE A 228 -21.51 -27.25 -1.07
N MET A 229 -22.41 -26.30 -0.83
CA MET A 229 -23.85 -26.57 -0.64
C MET A 229 -24.50 -27.28 -1.83
N ILE A 230 -24.07 -26.99 -3.07
CA ILE A 230 -24.59 -27.64 -4.27
C ILE A 230 -24.04 -29.07 -4.41
N SER A 231 -22.77 -29.26 -4.07
CA SER A 231 -22.05 -30.49 -4.40
C SER A 231 -22.21 -31.58 -3.34
N PHE A 232 -22.18 -31.20 -2.07
CA PHE A 232 -22.22 -32.10 -0.93
C PHE A 232 -23.03 -31.50 0.21
N ARG A 233 -23.55 -32.35 1.11
CA ARG A 233 -24.07 -31.86 2.39
C ARG A 233 -22.90 -31.37 3.23
N MET A 234 -23.05 -30.22 3.91
CA MET A 234 -22.00 -29.61 4.74
C MET A 234 -21.39 -30.63 5.72
N THR A 235 -20.13 -31.01 5.48
CA THR A 235 -19.35 -31.87 6.37
C THR A 235 -18.46 -31.02 7.28
N ALA A 236 -18.01 -31.59 8.40
CA ALA A 236 -17.09 -30.92 9.31
C ALA A 236 -15.83 -30.39 8.58
N PHE A 237 -15.34 -31.12 7.57
CA PHE A 237 -14.19 -30.71 6.77
C PHE A 237 -14.48 -29.46 5.91
N THR A 238 -15.63 -29.42 5.23
CA THR A 238 -16.03 -28.23 4.45
C THR A 238 -16.25 -26.99 5.33
N ILE A 239 -16.76 -27.19 6.56
CA ILE A 239 -16.91 -26.12 7.55
C ILE A 239 -15.53 -25.62 7.99
N ALA A 240 -14.58 -26.52 8.26
CA ALA A 240 -13.21 -26.14 8.61
C ALA A 240 -12.52 -25.32 7.52
N ILE A 241 -12.71 -25.67 6.23
CA ILE A 241 -12.18 -24.88 5.10
C ILE A 241 -12.76 -23.46 5.09
N LEU A 242 -14.07 -23.31 5.28
CA LEU A 242 -14.70 -21.99 5.30
C LEU A 242 -14.24 -21.13 6.48
N ILE A 243 -14.04 -21.74 7.66
CA ILE A 243 -13.47 -21.04 8.83
C ILE A 243 -12.04 -20.58 8.51
N LEU A 244 -11.21 -21.45 7.93
CA LEU A 244 -9.85 -21.10 7.53
C LEU A 244 -9.83 -19.94 6.54
N GLN A 245 -10.71 -19.95 5.54
CA GLN A 245 -10.85 -18.87 4.56
C GLN A 245 -11.31 -17.56 5.20
N GLY A 246 -12.26 -17.63 6.14
CA GLY A 246 -12.71 -16.47 6.93
C GLY A 246 -11.59 -15.86 7.78
N LEU A 247 -10.78 -16.70 8.45
CA LEU A 247 -9.61 -16.24 9.19
C LEU A 247 -8.57 -15.58 8.27
N GLY A 248 -8.31 -16.17 7.10
CA GLY A 248 -7.45 -15.58 6.08
C GLY A 248 -7.93 -14.20 5.62
N PHE A 249 -9.24 -14.04 5.43
CA PHE A 249 -9.86 -12.76 5.07
C PHE A 249 -9.70 -11.70 6.16
N VAL A 250 -9.95 -12.03 7.43
CA VAL A 250 -9.73 -11.10 8.55
C VAL A 250 -8.28 -10.63 8.59
N LEU A 251 -7.32 -11.56 8.50
CA LEU A 251 -5.89 -11.23 8.45
C LEU A 251 -5.53 -10.33 7.26
N ALA A 252 -6.13 -10.56 6.09
CA ALA A 252 -5.89 -9.76 4.90
C ALA A 252 -6.46 -8.34 5.06
N VAL A 253 -7.67 -8.19 5.62
CA VAL A 253 -8.30 -6.88 5.86
C VAL A 253 -7.54 -6.10 6.94
N ASP A 254 -7.14 -6.75 8.02
CA ASP A 254 -6.34 -6.12 9.08
C ASP A 254 -4.98 -5.68 8.53
N GLY A 255 -4.34 -6.55 7.74
CA GLY A 255 -3.10 -6.22 7.03
C GLY A 255 -3.27 -5.03 6.08
N LEU A 256 -4.37 -4.98 5.32
CA LEU A 256 -4.69 -3.86 4.44
C LEU A 256 -4.83 -2.55 5.22
N SER A 257 -5.59 -2.58 6.32
CA SER A 257 -5.83 -1.40 7.17
C SER A 257 -4.51 -0.84 7.70
N LEU A 258 -3.65 -1.70 8.25
CA LEU A 258 -2.34 -1.31 8.77
C LEU A 258 -1.40 -0.78 7.67
N CYS A 259 -1.46 -1.36 6.47
CA CYS A 259 -0.65 -0.89 5.33
C CYS A 259 -1.11 0.48 4.81
N ILE A 260 -2.39 0.81 4.88
CA ILE A 260 -2.91 2.12 4.43
C ILE A 260 -2.66 3.20 5.49
N THR A 261 -2.65 2.85 6.78
CA THR A 261 -2.42 3.82 7.86
C THR A 261 -0.96 4.29 7.96
N GLU A 262 -0.01 3.43 7.59
CA GLU A 262 1.42 3.74 7.66
C GLU A 262 2.06 3.80 6.27
N CYS A 263 2.85 4.85 6.03
CA CYS A 263 3.50 5.05 4.73
C CYS A 263 4.60 4.01 4.44
N THR A 264 5.20 3.42 5.48
CA THR A 264 6.08 2.26 5.37
C THR A 264 5.39 1.05 6.00
N PRO A 265 4.96 0.05 5.20
CA PRO A 265 4.15 -1.05 5.70
C PRO A 265 5.03 -2.04 6.44
N VAL A 266 5.14 -1.89 7.76
CA VAL A 266 5.81 -2.87 8.64
C VAL A 266 5.03 -4.20 8.65
N HIS A 267 3.71 -4.13 8.41
CA HIS A 267 2.78 -5.25 8.48
C HIS A 267 2.40 -5.85 7.11
N GLY A 268 3.15 -5.56 6.04
CA GLY A 268 2.95 -6.18 4.71
C GLY A 268 2.89 -7.72 4.72
N PRO A 269 3.72 -8.43 5.51
CA PRO A 269 3.65 -9.89 5.62
C PRO A 269 2.32 -10.42 6.19
N LEU A 270 1.62 -9.64 7.02
CA LEU A 270 0.31 -10.02 7.58
C LEU A 270 -0.74 -10.11 6.48
N LEU A 271 -0.80 -9.08 5.63
CA LEU A 271 -1.66 -9.03 4.44
C LEU A 271 -1.39 -10.22 3.52
N ILE A 272 -0.11 -10.46 3.21
CA ILE A 272 0.32 -11.54 2.32
C ILE A 272 -0.05 -12.91 2.88
N SER A 273 0.12 -13.10 4.20
CA SER A 273 -0.29 -14.33 4.88
C SER A 273 -1.80 -14.57 4.76
N GLY A 274 -2.62 -13.53 4.99
CA GLY A 274 -4.07 -13.61 4.83
C GLY A 274 -4.48 -14.02 3.41
N LEU A 275 -3.92 -13.38 2.39
CA LEU A 275 -4.16 -13.72 0.98
C LEU A 275 -3.71 -15.15 0.65
N GLY A 276 -2.57 -15.59 1.19
CA GLY A 276 -2.05 -16.94 1.04
C GLY A 276 -2.97 -18.00 1.66
N ILE A 277 -3.54 -17.73 2.84
CA ILE A 277 -4.50 -18.61 3.52
C ILE A 277 -5.78 -18.75 2.69
N ILE A 278 -6.28 -17.66 2.10
CA ILE A 278 -7.46 -17.70 1.21
C ILE A 278 -7.18 -18.61 0.00
N ALA A 279 -6.04 -18.42 -0.67
CA ALA A 279 -5.66 -19.25 -1.81
C ALA A 279 -5.48 -20.74 -1.43
N LEU A 280 -4.93 -21.00 -0.24
CA LEU A 280 -4.80 -22.36 0.29
C LEU A 280 -6.17 -23.00 0.56
N ALA A 281 -7.13 -22.25 1.13
CA ALA A 281 -8.49 -22.73 1.37
C ALA A 281 -9.21 -23.11 0.07
N GLU A 282 -9.07 -22.28 -0.98
CA GLU A 282 -9.57 -22.58 -2.33
C GLU A 282 -8.92 -23.84 -2.93
N LEU A 283 -7.62 -24.02 -2.72
CA LEU A 283 -6.90 -25.20 -3.19
C LEU A 283 -7.41 -26.48 -2.50
N LEU A 284 -7.55 -26.43 -1.17
CA LEU A 284 -8.09 -27.55 -0.38
C LEU A 284 -9.54 -27.87 -0.79
N GLY A 285 -10.35 -26.85 -1.07
CA GLY A 285 -11.70 -26.99 -1.58
C GLY A 285 -11.74 -27.72 -2.93
N LEU A 286 -10.89 -27.31 -3.87
CA LEU A 286 -10.77 -27.95 -5.18
C LEU A 286 -10.32 -29.41 -5.09
N ILE A 287 -9.30 -29.70 -4.26
CA ILE A 287 -8.80 -31.07 -4.03
C ILE A 287 -9.90 -31.94 -3.44
N TYR A 288 -10.62 -31.45 -2.42
CA TYR A 288 -11.71 -32.18 -1.80
C TYR A 288 -12.82 -32.51 -2.80
N MET A 289 -13.22 -31.53 -3.62
CA MET A 289 -14.20 -31.70 -4.68
C MET A 289 -13.80 -32.77 -5.69
N LYS A 290 -12.53 -32.79 -6.12
CA LYS A 290 -12.00 -33.83 -7.02
C LYS A 290 -12.05 -35.23 -6.39
N LEU A 291 -11.60 -35.37 -5.15
CA LEU A 291 -11.56 -36.66 -4.45
C LEU A 291 -12.95 -37.20 -4.17
N ALA A 292 -13.84 -36.36 -3.62
CA ALA A 292 -15.22 -36.74 -3.34
C ALA A 292 -16.00 -37.02 -4.64
N ALA A 293 -15.67 -36.34 -5.74
CA ALA A 293 -16.26 -36.65 -7.04
C ALA A 293 -15.87 -38.03 -7.58
N SER A 294 -14.61 -38.44 -7.41
CA SER A 294 -14.08 -39.75 -7.83
C SER A 294 -14.71 -40.92 -7.07
N ASN A 295 -14.98 -40.73 -5.76
CA ASN A 295 -15.56 -41.79 -4.93
C ASN A 295 -17.02 -42.13 -5.26
N GLN A 296 -17.75 -41.27 -5.98
CA GLN A 296 -19.14 -41.55 -6.37
C GLN A 296 -19.27 -42.35 -7.68
N THR A 297 -18.20 -42.45 -8.47
CA THR A 297 -18.20 -43.22 -9.74
C THR A 297 -18.21 -44.74 -9.57
N THR A 298 -18.15 -45.26 -8.34
CA THR A 298 -18.18 -46.70 -8.04
C THR A 298 -19.56 -47.26 -7.68
N ILE A 299 -20.62 -46.45 -7.72
CA ILE A 299 -22.00 -46.96 -7.55
C ILE A 299 -22.49 -47.49 -8.90
N GLN A 300 -22.71 -48.80 -8.96
CA GLN A 300 -23.12 -49.57 -10.15
C GLN A 300 -24.26 -48.91 -10.95
N PRO A 301 -24.28 -49.09 -12.30
CA PRO A 301 -25.44 -48.73 -13.10
C PRO A 301 -26.66 -49.53 -12.59
N PRO A 302 -27.88 -48.95 -12.61
CA PRO A 302 -29.07 -49.63 -12.15
C PRO A 302 -29.24 -50.92 -12.96
N ARG A 303 -29.33 -52.05 -12.25
CA ARG A 303 -29.69 -53.34 -12.84
C ARG A 303 -30.96 -53.12 -13.64
N LYS A 304 -30.90 -53.37 -14.96
CA LYS A 304 -32.09 -53.46 -15.82
C LYS A 304 -33.15 -54.25 -15.06
N ALA A 305 -34.32 -53.63 -14.87
CA ALA A 305 -35.49 -54.36 -14.43
C ALA A 305 -35.67 -55.56 -15.38
N VAL A 306 -35.67 -56.75 -14.79
CA VAL A 306 -36.08 -57.97 -15.49
C VAL A 306 -37.52 -57.71 -15.93
N GLU A 307 -37.74 -57.59 -17.24
CA GLU A 307 -39.06 -57.67 -17.82
C GLU A 307 -39.55 -59.11 -17.59
N GLU A 308 -40.34 -59.28 -16.54
CA GLU A 308 -41.13 -60.48 -16.31
C GLU A 308 -42.27 -60.48 -17.35
N PRO A 309 -42.33 -61.44 -18.29
CA PRO A 309 -43.37 -61.44 -19.31
C PRO A 309 -44.71 -61.84 -18.69
N LEU A 310 -45.54 -60.83 -18.44
CA LEU A 310 -46.94 -60.92 -18.04
C LEU A 310 -47.82 -61.48 -19.20
N ASN A 311 -47.47 -62.64 -19.77
CA ASN A 311 -48.22 -63.26 -20.87
C ASN A 311 -48.33 -64.80 -20.79
N ALA A 312 -48.10 -65.40 -19.61
CA ALA A 312 -48.27 -66.86 -19.43
C ALA A 312 -49.59 -67.27 -18.72
N PHE A 313 -50.49 -66.33 -18.40
CA PHE A 313 -51.71 -66.64 -17.62
C PHE A 313 -53.01 -66.62 -18.44
N LYS A 314 -52.94 -66.60 -19.78
CA LYS A 314 -54.13 -66.54 -20.65
C LYS A 314 -54.37 -67.76 -21.54
N GLU A 315 -53.70 -68.88 -21.28
CA GLU A 315 -53.82 -70.09 -22.13
C GLU A 315 -54.26 -71.38 -21.41
N SER A 316 -54.75 -71.33 -20.16
CA SER A 316 -55.22 -72.55 -19.46
C SER A 316 -56.67 -72.52 -18.96
N LYS A 317 -57.55 -71.72 -19.57
CA LYS A 317 -58.98 -71.74 -19.20
C LYS A 317 -59.88 -71.59 -20.41
N GLY A 318 -60.12 -72.69 -21.12
CA GLY A 318 -61.05 -72.71 -22.25
C GLY A 318 -61.11 -74.00 -23.06
N MET A 319 -61.01 -75.18 -22.46
CA MET A 319 -61.48 -76.43 -23.09
C MET A 319 -62.03 -77.36 -22.00
N MET A 320 -63.35 -77.29 -21.75
CA MET A 320 -64.16 -78.46 -21.41
C MET A 320 -65.66 -78.12 -21.49
N ASN A 321 -66.36 -78.90 -22.32
CA ASN A 321 -67.81 -79.15 -22.44
C ASN A 321 -68.67 -78.16 -23.24
N ASP A 322 -69.22 -78.61 -24.38
CA ASP A 322 -70.57 -79.22 -24.44
C ASP A 322 -70.73 -80.09 -25.71
N GLU A 323 -71.47 -81.20 -25.56
CA GLU A 323 -71.95 -82.24 -26.51
C GLU A 323 -70.97 -83.25 -27.13
#